data_AF-A0A811L7G0-F1
#
_entry.id   AF-A0A811L7G0-F1
#
_cell.length_a   1.000
_cell.length_b   1.000
_cell.length_c   1.000
_cell.angle_alpha   90.00
_cell.angle_beta   90.00
_cell.angle_gamma   90.00
#
_symmetry.space_group_name_H-M   'P 1'
#
loop_
_entity.id
_entity.type
_entity.pdbx_description
1 polymer ?
#
loop_
_entity_poly.entity_id
_entity_poly.type
_entity_poly.pdbx_seq_one_letter_code
_entity_poly.pdbx_strand_id
1 'polypeptide(L)'
;MYAAKVMSAFPSSSNFKPINPELNDVQSFDVVAPRASNSVVKTTGVPSVSQIIGCTDPMENLYQWQLQMIKKHGIMGFRQHMTRRMQVGTCFHSVVELLLKELKQNGEIASTPEKVLSMKPNCDQFKAELKGYFNGLLPFLKTLKSNDNIILEGRVDHPYLYFRGRFDAIVEIDGDLTLVDWKTINKESAKSQATEAQTPQDLFSNPLQLAAYVSAVNCSSLYPELPTIKKAAIVLAYEDRDDVEVVKMDLESIQLHFDHFLTRINRFWWGVENKMEKGGVVDFLYNPVAKTINKMKTKSG
;
A
#
# COMPACT_ATOMS: atom_id res chain seq x y z
N MET A 1 -29.40 13.07 15.94
CA MET A 1 -29.88 11.94 15.12
C MET A 1 -29.08 11.87 13.81
N TYR A 2 -27.75 11.67 13.88
CA TYR A 2 -26.85 11.57 12.73
C TYR A 2 -25.66 10.68 13.13
N ALA A 3 -25.74 9.39 12.80
CA ALA A 3 -24.65 8.43 12.96
C ALA A 3 -24.90 7.23 12.02
N ALA A 4 -24.66 7.40 10.72
CA ALA A 4 -24.67 6.31 9.76
C ALA A 4 -23.89 6.73 8.50
N LYS A 5 -22.56 6.67 8.55
CA LYS A 5 -21.71 6.59 7.33
C LYS A 5 -20.27 6.13 7.56
N VAL A 6 -19.98 5.46 8.68
CA VAL A 6 -18.67 4.85 8.90
C VAL A 6 -18.92 3.47 9.48
N MET A 7 -18.99 2.47 8.60
CA MET A 7 -18.99 1.05 8.97
C MET A 7 -20.13 0.59 9.91
N SER A 8 -21.39 0.71 9.47
CA SER A 8 -22.47 -0.06 10.09
C SER A 8 -23.43 -0.62 9.04
N ALA A 9 -23.64 -1.93 9.11
CA ALA A 9 -24.52 -2.79 8.31
C ALA A 9 -23.90 -3.43 7.04
N PHE A 10 -22.99 -4.38 7.23
CA PHE A 10 -23.04 -5.55 6.36
C PHE A 10 -24.18 -6.45 6.85
N PRO A 11 -25.12 -6.86 5.99
CA PRO A 11 -26.15 -7.81 6.37
C PRO A 11 -25.48 -9.11 6.84
N SER A 12 -26.05 -9.75 7.87
CA SER A 12 -25.61 -11.05 8.42
C SER A 12 -25.62 -12.18 7.37
N SER A 13 -26.17 -11.92 6.19
CA SER A 13 -26.14 -12.77 5.00
C SER A 13 -26.04 -11.90 3.74
N SER A 14 -24.83 -11.57 3.28
CA SER A 14 -24.62 -11.10 1.90
C SER A 14 -24.26 -12.29 1.00
N ASN A 15 -25.13 -12.57 0.03
CA ASN A 15 -24.90 -13.59 -1.01
C ASN A 15 -24.17 -12.93 -2.18
N PHE A 16 -22.85 -13.10 -2.26
CA PHE A 16 -22.02 -12.58 -3.35
C PHE A 16 -22.08 -13.45 -4.61
N LYS A 17 -21.99 -12.80 -5.78
CA LYS A 17 -21.58 -13.39 -7.06
C LYS A 17 -20.59 -12.42 -7.72
N PRO A 18 -19.38 -12.85 -8.11
CA PRO A 18 -18.44 -11.96 -8.78
C PRO A 18 -19.02 -11.45 -10.09
N ILE A 19 -19.07 -10.14 -10.23
CA ILE A 19 -19.63 -9.48 -11.42
C ILE A 19 -18.51 -9.37 -12.46
N ASN A 20 -18.84 -9.67 -13.71
CA ASN A 20 -17.90 -9.53 -14.82
C ASN A 20 -17.44 -8.06 -14.93
N PRO A 21 -16.15 -7.77 -14.70
CA PRO A 21 -15.63 -6.40 -14.76
C PRO A 21 -15.61 -5.84 -16.20
N GLU A 22 -15.90 -6.65 -17.22
CA GLU A 22 -15.94 -6.26 -18.62
C GLU A 22 -17.35 -5.81 -19.08
N LEU A 23 -18.37 -5.87 -18.22
CA LEU A 23 -19.68 -5.29 -18.47
C LEU A 23 -19.68 -3.80 -18.04
N ASN A 24 -20.07 -2.89 -18.94
CA ASN A 24 -20.09 -1.43 -18.70
C ASN A 24 -21.15 -0.95 -17.68
N ASP A 25 -21.95 -1.86 -17.11
CA ASP A 25 -23.10 -1.55 -16.24
C ASP A 25 -22.80 -1.63 -14.73
N VAL A 26 -21.53 -1.64 -14.31
CA VAL A 26 -21.20 -1.59 -12.88
C VAL A 26 -21.43 -0.17 -12.36
N GLN A 27 -22.66 0.14 -11.96
CA GLN A 27 -22.98 1.36 -11.24
C GLN A 27 -22.31 1.32 -9.85
N SER A 28 -21.90 2.49 -9.36
CA SER A 28 -21.17 2.69 -8.11
C SER A 28 -21.87 2.17 -6.83
N PHE A 29 -23.11 1.68 -6.95
CA PHE A 29 -23.93 1.14 -5.87
C PHE A 29 -24.02 -0.39 -5.81
N ASP A 30 -23.53 -1.13 -6.82
CA ASP A 30 -23.62 -2.60 -6.87
C ASP A 30 -22.43 -3.33 -6.25
N VAL A 31 -21.47 -2.61 -5.66
CA VAL A 31 -20.30 -3.20 -5.01
C VAL A 31 -20.63 -3.62 -3.57
N VAL A 32 -21.53 -4.59 -3.43
CA VAL A 32 -21.71 -5.31 -2.16
C VAL A 32 -20.42 -6.08 -1.86
N ALA A 33 -19.85 -5.88 -0.67
CA ALA A 33 -18.55 -6.44 -0.28
C ALA A 33 -18.39 -7.92 -0.68
N PRO A 34 -17.34 -8.26 -1.46
CA PRO A 34 -17.12 -9.61 -1.95
C PRO A 34 -16.71 -10.58 -0.85
N ARG A 35 -17.29 -11.79 -0.89
CA ARG A 35 -16.71 -12.98 -0.26
C ARG A 35 -16.29 -13.93 -1.38
N ALA A 36 -15.01 -14.25 -1.49
CA ALA A 36 -14.61 -15.45 -2.23
C ALA A 36 -15.23 -16.68 -1.55
N SER A 37 -15.63 -17.69 -2.32
CA SER A 37 -16.14 -18.92 -1.71
C SER A 37 -15.08 -19.51 -0.77
N ASN A 38 -15.48 -19.96 0.43
CA ASN A 38 -14.57 -20.58 1.41
C ASN A 38 -13.74 -21.73 0.80
N SER A 39 -14.26 -22.40 -0.24
CA SER A 39 -13.54 -23.39 -1.04
C SER A 39 -12.38 -22.79 -1.83
N VAL A 40 -12.60 -21.67 -2.54
CA VAL A 40 -11.56 -20.99 -3.33
C VAL A 40 -10.46 -20.45 -2.41
N VAL A 41 -10.83 -19.79 -1.30
CA VAL A 41 -9.85 -19.28 -0.32
C VAL A 41 -9.00 -20.41 0.28
N LYS A 42 -9.58 -21.58 0.55
CA LYS A 42 -8.83 -22.76 1.03
C LYS A 42 -7.82 -23.26 -0.02
N THR A 43 -8.12 -23.15 -1.31
CA THR A 43 -7.24 -23.61 -2.38
C THR A 43 -6.17 -22.58 -2.77
N THR A 44 -6.50 -21.29 -2.80
CA THR A 44 -5.59 -20.23 -3.28
C THR A 44 -4.90 -19.45 -2.17
N GLY A 45 -5.37 -19.61 -0.92
CA GLY A 45 -4.93 -18.79 0.21
C GLY A 45 -5.53 -17.38 0.19
N VAL A 46 -5.25 -16.63 1.26
CA VAL A 46 -5.63 -15.22 1.42
C VAL A 46 -4.56 -14.32 0.79
N PRO A 47 -4.86 -13.58 -0.30
CA PRO A 47 -3.90 -12.71 -0.97
C PRO A 47 -3.51 -11.50 -0.12
N SER A 48 -2.30 -10.98 -0.33
CA SER A 48 -1.91 -9.69 0.25
C SER A 48 -2.53 -8.51 -0.49
N VAL A 49 -2.68 -7.36 0.18
CA VAL A 49 -3.08 -6.10 -0.49
C VAL A 49 -2.19 -5.78 -1.68
N SER A 50 -0.87 -5.93 -1.53
CA SER A 50 0.09 -5.70 -2.62
C SER A 50 -0.08 -6.69 -3.77
N GLN A 51 -0.45 -7.94 -3.51
CA GLN A 51 -0.79 -8.91 -4.58
C GLN A 51 -2.04 -8.47 -5.35
N ILE A 52 -3.12 -8.11 -4.65
CA ILE A 52 -4.37 -7.68 -5.29
C ILE A 52 -4.11 -6.47 -6.20
N ILE A 53 -3.44 -5.45 -5.67
CA ILE A 53 -3.10 -4.24 -6.44
C ILE A 53 -2.19 -4.60 -7.61
N GLY A 54 -1.10 -5.33 -7.39
CA GLY A 54 -0.15 -5.68 -8.44
C GLY A 54 -0.74 -6.51 -9.59
N CYS A 55 -1.70 -7.40 -9.29
CA CYS A 55 -2.39 -8.21 -10.30
C CYS A 55 -3.47 -7.44 -11.07
N THR A 56 -3.98 -6.35 -10.52
CA THR A 56 -5.14 -5.63 -11.08
C THR A 56 -4.79 -4.26 -11.63
N ASP A 57 -3.61 -3.73 -11.32
CA ASP A 57 -3.13 -2.45 -11.81
C ASP A 57 -2.89 -2.44 -13.33
N PRO A 58 -3.19 -1.33 -14.02
CA PRO A 58 -2.84 -1.18 -15.42
C PRO A 58 -1.32 -1.08 -15.54
N MET A 59 -0.65 -2.19 -15.86
CA MET A 59 0.82 -2.26 -15.88
C MET A 59 1.48 -1.55 -17.07
N GLU A 60 0.74 -0.80 -17.91
CA GLU A 60 1.29 -0.20 -19.13
C GLU A 60 2.45 0.75 -18.85
N ASN A 61 2.23 1.75 -18.00
CA ASN A 61 3.25 2.76 -17.71
C ASN A 61 4.46 2.15 -16.99
N LEU A 62 4.21 1.19 -16.10
CA LEU A 62 5.26 0.44 -15.41
C LEU A 62 6.08 -0.38 -16.41
N TYR A 63 5.43 -1.05 -17.36
CA TYR A 63 6.08 -1.83 -18.40
C TYR A 63 6.95 -0.96 -19.31
N GLN A 64 6.43 0.18 -19.77
CA GLN A 64 7.22 1.14 -20.57
C GLN A 64 8.44 1.65 -19.80
N TRP A 65 8.27 1.99 -18.51
CA TRP A 65 9.39 2.38 -17.65
C TRP A 65 10.43 1.25 -17.49
N GLN A 66 9.99 0.01 -17.29
CA GLN A 66 10.89 -1.16 -17.21
C GLN A 66 11.70 -1.33 -18.51
N LEU A 67 11.06 -1.20 -19.68
CA LEU A 67 11.74 -1.26 -20.97
C LEU A 67 12.81 -0.17 -21.11
N GLN A 68 12.50 1.06 -20.69
CA GLN A 68 13.47 2.16 -20.70
C GLN A 68 14.67 1.89 -19.78
N MET A 69 14.41 1.37 -18.58
CA MET A 69 15.48 1.00 -17.64
C MET A 69 16.34 -0.14 -18.15
N ILE A 70 15.75 -1.18 -18.75
CA ILE A 70 16.48 -2.29 -19.37
C ILE A 70 17.30 -1.79 -20.56
N LYS A 71 16.76 -0.89 -21.39
CA LYS A 71 17.52 -0.28 -22.50
C LYS A 71 18.71 0.51 -22.00
N LYS A 72 18.58 1.23 -20.88
CA LYS A 72 19.63 2.07 -20.30
C LYS A 72 20.71 1.27 -19.56
N HIS A 73 20.33 0.25 -18.80
CA HIS A 73 21.22 -0.45 -17.86
C HIS A 73 21.48 -1.92 -18.21
N GLY A 74 20.87 -2.43 -19.27
CA GLY A 74 20.79 -3.87 -19.54
C GLY A 74 19.91 -4.59 -18.52
N ILE A 75 19.57 -5.85 -18.82
CA ILE A 75 18.72 -6.67 -17.93
C ILE A 75 19.38 -6.93 -16.57
N MET A 76 20.71 -7.12 -16.55
CA MET A 76 21.45 -7.35 -15.32
C MET A 76 21.54 -6.09 -14.46
N GLY A 77 21.81 -4.93 -15.06
CA GLY A 77 21.82 -3.66 -14.34
C GLY A 77 20.44 -3.28 -13.81
N PHE A 78 19.37 -3.53 -14.59
CA PHE A 78 17.99 -3.37 -14.11
C PHE A 78 17.68 -4.25 -12.90
N ARG A 79 18.04 -5.54 -12.95
CA ARG A 79 17.86 -6.47 -11.81
C ARG A 79 18.61 -6.00 -10.57
N GLN A 80 19.88 -5.62 -10.72
CA GLN A 80 20.68 -5.09 -9.62
C GLN A 80 20.07 -3.81 -9.03
N HIS A 81 19.61 -2.88 -9.89
CA HIS A 81 18.94 -1.66 -9.46
C HIS A 81 17.67 -1.95 -8.65
N MET A 82 16.81 -2.86 -9.12
CA MET A 82 15.59 -3.25 -8.41
C MET A 82 15.88 -3.92 -7.07
N THR A 83 16.87 -4.82 -7.02
CA THR A 83 17.30 -5.49 -5.78
C THR A 83 17.85 -4.49 -4.78
N ARG A 84 18.76 -3.59 -5.21
CA ARG A 84 19.33 -2.53 -4.36
C ARG A 84 18.21 -1.68 -3.76
N ARG A 85 17.27 -1.20 -4.59
CA ARG A 85 16.16 -0.34 -4.14
C ARG A 85 15.28 -1.04 -3.10
N MET A 86 14.99 -2.33 -3.29
CA MET A 86 14.23 -3.12 -2.31
C MET A 86 14.98 -3.27 -0.98
N GLN A 87 16.29 -3.50 -1.03
CA GLN A 87 17.13 -3.64 0.17
C GLN A 87 17.24 -2.32 0.94
N VAL A 88 17.41 -1.19 0.23
CA VAL A 88 17.40 0.16 0.81
C VAL A 88 16.08 0.41 1.53
N GLY A 89 14.94 0.19 0.85
CA GLY A 89 13.62 0.34 1.46
C GLY A 89 13.46 -0.56 2.70
N THR A 90 13.82 -1.84 2.61
CA THR A 90 13.77 -2.77 3.75
C THR A 90 14.58 -2.27 4.96
N CYS A 91 15.78 -1.74 4.70
CA CYS A 91 16.63 -1.17 5.74
C CYS A 91 16.07 0.14 6.31
N PHE A 92 15.51 1.00 5.45
CA PHE A 92 14.81 2.21 5.86
C PHE A 92 13.66 1.90 6.83
N HIS A 93 12.71 1.03 6.46
CA HIS A 93 11.60 0.65 7.34
C HIS A 93 12.10 0.00 8.63
N SER A 94 13.14 -0.83 8.56
CA SER A 94 13.75 -1.45 9.75
C SER A 94 14.33 -0.43 10.74
N VAL A 95 14.87 0.70 10.26
CA VAL A 95 15.39 1.77 11.10
C VAL A 95 14.24 2.59 11.69
N VAL A 96 13.23 2.95 10.87
CA VAL A 96 12.02 3.65 11.33
C VAL A 96 11.31 2.86 12.42
N GLU A 97 11.13 1.55 12.23
CA GLU A 97 10.52 0.66 13.22
C GLU A 97 11.26 0.70 14.56
N LEU A 98 12.61 0.65 14.54
CA LEU A 98 13.41 0.68 15.78
C LEU A 98 13.37 2.04 16.48
N LEU A 99 13.39 3.14 15.73
CA LEU A 99 13.26 4.49 16.30
C LEU A 99 11.86 4.67 16.93
N LEU A 100 10.80 4.22 16.26
CA LEU A 100 9.45 4.28 16.81
C LEU A 100 9.23 3.31 17.99
N LYS A 101 9.95 2.18 18.04
CA LYS A 101 9.97 1.31 19.23
C LYS A 101 10.59 2.03 20.42
N GLU A 102 11.68 2.77 20.21
CA GLU A 102 12.29 3.62 21.24
C GLU A 102 11.29 4.66 21.74
N LEU A 103 10.61 5.37 20.83
CA LEU A 103 9.54 6.32 21.18
C LEU A 103 8.47 5.65 22.07
N LYS A 104 7.95 4.49 21.64
CA LYS A 104 6.90 3.77 22.36
C LYS A 104 7.36 3.34 23.76
N GLN A 105 8.61 2.90 23.92
CA GLN A 105 9.12 2.36 25.17
C GLN A 105 9.60 3.44 26.15
N ASN A 106 10.24 4.48 25.64
CA ASN A 106 10.98 5.44 26.45
C ASN A 106 10.30 6.82 26.50
N GLY A 107 9.28 7.06 25.67
CA GLY A 107 8.62 8.36 25.57
C GLY A 107 9.28 9.32 24.57
N GLU A 108 10.50 9.03 24.14
CA GLU A 108 11.29 9.87 23.21
C GLU A 108 12.24 9.03 22.35
N ILE A 109 12.72 9.61 21.24
CA ILE A 109 13.72 9.02 20.35
C ILE A 109 15.08 9.67 20.65
N ALA A 110 15.92 8.98 21.43
CA ALA A 110 17.27 9.43 21.76
C ALA A 110 18.31 8.94 20.74
N SER A 111 18.06 7.80 20.08
CA SER A 111 19.00 7.19 19.15
C SER A 111 19.05 7.92 17.81
N THR A 112 20.23 7.88 17.17
CA THR A 112 20.40 8.35 15.79
C THR A 112 20.24 7.19 14.80
N PRO A 113 19.84 7.46 13.55
CA PRO A 113 19.80 6.46 12.50
C PRO A 113 21.12 5.69 12.34
N GLU A 114 22.27 6.36 12.48
CA GLU A 114 23.59 5.73 12.39
C GLU A 114 23.84 4.73 13.52
N LYS A 115 23.38 5.04 14.74
CA LYS A 115 23.48 4.14 15.89
C LYS A 115 22.56 2.93 15.71
N VAL A 116 21.38 3.11 15.14
CA VAL A 116 20.46 2.01 14.83
C VAL A 116 21.02 1.12 13.70
N LEU A 117 21.60 1.74 12.67
CA LEU A 117 22.21 1.03 11.54
C LEU A 117 23.43 0.20 11.93
N SER A 118 24.25 0.66 12.87
CA SER A 118 25.41 -0.12 13.34
C SER A 118 25.00 -1.42 14.04
N MET A 119 23.76 -1.53 14.52
CA MET A 119 23.18 -2.76 15.06
C MET A 119 22.63 -3.71 13.98
N LYS A 120 22.62 -3.29 12.71
CA LYS A 120 22.10 -4.05 11.55
C LYS A 120 23.18 -4.19 10.46
N PRO A 121 24.06 -5.21 10.53
CA PRO A 121 25.16 -5.40 9.58
C PRO A 121 24.70 -5.44 8.11
N ASN A 122 23.55 -6.03 7.83
CA ASN A 122 22.98 -6.11 6.48
C ASN A 122 22.55 -4.75 5.91
N CYS A 123 22.38 -3.75 6.78
CA CYS A 123 21.96 -2.39 6.44
C CYS A 123 23.10 -1.37 6.44
N ASP A 124 24.23 -1.68 7.07
CA ASP A 124 25.37 -0.75 7.20
C ASP A 124 25.94 -0.33 5.83
N GLN A 125 25.92 -1.24 4.84
CA GLN A 125 26.29 -0.94 3.45
C GLN A 125 25.40 0.11 2.74
N PHE A 126 24.26 0.48 3.34
CA PHE A 126 23.35 1.51 2.83
C PHE A 126 23.40 2.79 3.65
N LYS A 127 24.27 2.90 4.65
CA LYS A 127 24.31 4.02 5.60
C LYS A 127 24.39 5.39 4.93
N ALA A 128 25.24 5.54 3.91
CA ALA A 128 25.37 6.80 3.18
C ALA A 128 24.09 7.19 2.42
N GLU A 129 23.42 6.22 1.81
CA GLU A 129 22.16 6.40 1.06
C GLU A 129 20.99 6.69 2.00
N LEU A 130 20.91 6.00 3.14
CA LEU A 130 19.87 6.18 4.13
C LEU A 130 19.97 7.51 4.88
N LYS A 131 21.19 8.05 5.05
CA LYS A 131 21.42 9.32 5.75
C LYS A 131 20.54 10.44 5.19
N GLY A 132 20.45 10.55 3.87
CA GLY A 132 19.64 11.59 3.20
C GLY A 132 18.18 11.56 3.66
N TYR A 133 17.54 10.40 3.58
CA TYR A 133 16.14 10.22 4.00
C TYR A 133 15.88 10.58 5.47
N PHE A 134 16.86 10.35 6.34
CA PHE A 134 16.71 10.61 7.77
C PHE A 134 17.02 12.05 8.18
N ASN A 135 17.58 12.88 7.30
CA ASN A 135 17.79 14.31 7.59
C ASN A 135 16.47 15.01 7.90
N GLY A 136 15.46 14.83 7.03
CA GLY A 136 14.10 15.34 7.28
C GLY A 136 13.25 14.44 8.17
N LEU A 137 13.39 13.11 8.05
CA LEU A 137 12.49 12.19 8.76
C LEU A 137 12.76 12.12 10.26
N LEU A 138 14.01 12.15 10.73
CA LEU A 138 14.28 12.02 12.17
C LEU A 138 13.69 13.18 12.99
N PRO A 139 13.84 14.46 12.59
CA PRO A 139 13.15 15.57 13.24
C PRO A 139 11.63 15.36 13.31
N PHE A 140 11.02 14.91 12.21
CA PHE A 140 9.59 14.61 12.17
C PHE A 140 9.21 13.49 13.15
N LEU A 141 9.93 12.36 13.16
CA LEU A 141 9.62 11.26 14.07
C LEU A 141 9.71 11.68 15.55
N LYS A 142 10.59 12.63 15.88
CA LYS A 142 10.74 13.21 17.22
C LYS A 142 9.58 14.12 17.64
N THR A 143 8.76 14.60 16.72
CA THR A 143 7.55 15.38 17.08
C THR A 143 6.36 14.49 17.44
N LEU A 144 6.41 13.21 17.08
CA LEU A 144 5.37 12.25 17.41
C LEU A 144 5.32 12.00 18.92
N LYS A 145 4.11 11.86 19.45
CA LYS A 145 3.91 11.56 20.87
C LYS A 145 3.90 10.06 21.11
N SER A 146 4.55 9.65 22.18
CA SER A 146 4.43 8.28 22.69
C SER A 146 3.05 8.05 23.31
N ASN A 147 2.43 6.92 22.98
CA ASN A 147 1.19 6.44 23.60
C ASN A 147 1.03 4.92 23.39
N ASP A 148 0.10 4.31 24.13
CA ASP A 148 -0.15 2.85 24.10
C ASP A 148 -0.72 2.35 22.76
N ASN A 149 -1.36 3.25 21.99
CA ASN A 149 -1.98 2.96 20.71
C ASN A 149 -0.98 2.89 19.55
N ILE A 150 0.32 3.14 19.80
CA ILE A 150 1.35 2.96 18.77
C ILE A 150 1.42 1.48 18.36
N ILE A 151 1.17 1.19 17.09
CA ILE A 151 1.35 -0.14 16.50
C ILE A 151 2.40 -0.02 15.41
N LEU A 152 3.35 -0.94 15.38
CA LEU A 152 4.45 -0.95 14.42
C LEU A 152 4.44 -2.28 13.68
N GLU A 153 4.62 -2.22 12.37
CA GLU A 153 4.73 -3.39 11.50
C GLU A 153 3.56 -4.39 11.70
N GLY A 154 2.36 -3.82 11.83
CA GLY A 154 1.16 -4.53 12.25
C GLY A 154 0.58 -5.42 11.15
N ARG A 155 0.11 -6.61 11.53
CA ARG A 155 -0.54 -7.56 10.62
C ARG A 155 -2.05 -7.38 10.65
N VAL A 156 -2.66 -7.49 9.48
CA VAL A 156 -4.12 -7.42 9.35
C VAL A 156 -4.63 -8.52 8.45
N ASP A 157 -5.81 -9.01 8.81
CA ASP A 157 -6.64 -9.87 7.98
C ASP A 157 -8.03 -9.22 7.93
N HIS A 158 -8.58 -9.04 6.75
CA HIS A 158 -9.94 -8.52 6.60
C HIS A 158 -10.93 -9.70 6.59
N PRO A 159 -11.76 -9.86 7.64
CA PRO A 159 -12.55 -11.09 7.83
C PRO A 159 -13.63 -11.31 6.75
N TYR A 160 -14.12 -10.22 6.15
CA TYR A 160 -15.19 -10.28 5.15
C TYR A 160 -14.71 -10.28 3.70
N LEU A 161 -13.62 -9.57 3.40
CA LEU A 161 -13.11 -9.35 2.04
C LEU A 161 -11.97 -10.31 1.68
N TYR A 162 -11.50 -11.10 2.65
CA TYR A 162 -10.46 -12.13 2.47
C TYR A 162 -9.17 -11.59 1.85
N PHE A 163 -8.69 -10.45 2.31
CA PHE A 163 -7.31 -10.02 2.04
C PHE A 163 -6.56 -9.84 3.34
N ARG A 164 -5.23 -9.84 3.25
CA ARG A 164 -4.35 -9.61 4.39
C ARG A 164 -3.24 -8.63 4.06
N GLY A 165 -2.48 -8.25 5.07
CA GLY A 165 -1.27 -7.48 4.82
C GLY A 165 -0.52 -7.10 6.08
N ARG A 166 0.47 -6.23 5.86
CA ARG A 166 1.29 -5.65 6.91
C ARG A 166 1.39 -4.16 6.64
N PHE A 167 0.94 -3.35 7.59
CA PHE A 167 1.04 -1.89 7.54
C PHE A 167 2.24 -1.43 8.37
N ASP A 168 2.79 -0.27 8.04
CA ASP A 168 4.03 0.17 8.67
C ASP A 168 3.82 0.64 10.10
N ALA A 169 2.86 1.54 10.33
CA ALA A 169 2.58 2.03 11.67
C ALA A 169 1.16 2.58 11.86
N ILE A 170 0.74 2.64 13.12
CA ILE A 170 -0.32 3.52 13.61
C ILE A 170 0.33 4.40 14.68
N VAL A 171 0.23 5.72 14.52
CA VAL A 171 0.81 6.74 15.42
C VAL A 171 -0.13 7.94 15.55
N GLU A 172 0.07 8.78 16.56
CA GLU A 172 -0.67 10.06 16.67
C GLU A 172 0.01 11.15 15.82
N ILE A 173 -0.72 11.74 14.88
CA ILE A 173 -0.30 12.91 14.10
C ILE A 173 -1.35 13.99 14.32
N ASP A 174 -0.92 15.17 14.78
CA ASP A 174 -1.80 16.31 15.08
C ASP A 174 -2.99 16.00 16.01
N GLY A 175 -2.78 15.08 16.95
CA GLY A 175 -3.81 14.66 17.91
C GLY A 175 -4.74 13.54 17.42
N ASP A 176 -4.62 13.11 16.16
CA ASP A 176 -5.43 12.03 15.60
C ASP A 176 -4.63 10.73 15.44
N LEU A 177 -5.23 9.61 15.85
CA LEU A 177 -4.68 8.28 15.59
C LEU A 177 -4.73 7.98 14.09
N THR A 178 -3.55 7.86 13.49
CA THR A 178 -3.34 7.87 12.04
C THR A 178 -2.58 6.61 11.63
N LEU A 179 -3.12 5.89 10.63
CA LEU A 179 -2.40 4.77 10.00
C LEU A 179 -1.43 5.33 8.95
N VAL A 180 -0.15 5.00 9.08
CA VAL A 180 0.94 5.60 8.31
C VAL A 180 1.63 4.59 7.42
N ASP A 181 2.03 5.05 6.23
CA ASP A 181 2.92 4.36 5.29
C ASP A 181 4.11 5.26 4.97
N TRP A 182 5.33 4.75 5.22
CA TRP A 182 6.56 5.50 5.03
C TRP A 182 7.11 5.24 3.63
N LYS A 183 7.46 6.28 2.88
CA LYS A 183 8.00 6.13 1.52
C LYS A 183 9.29 6.91 1.33
N THR A 184 10.29 6.24 0.77
CA THR A 184 11.53 6.89 0.31
C THR A 184 11.35 7.50 -1.07
N ILE A 185 11.77 8.74 -1.24
CA ILE A 185 11.75 9.48 -2.51
C ILE A 185 13.18 9.84 -2.93
N ASN A 186 13.70 9.11 -3.92
CA ASN A 186 15.03 9.36 -4.46
C ASN A 186 15.10 10.73 -5.13
N LYS A 187 16.27 11.38 -5.05
CA LYS A 187 16.50 12.72 -5.64
C LYS A 187 16.29 12.79 -7.15
N GLU A 188 16.52 11.70 -7.88
CA GLU A 188 16.29 11.65 -9.34
C GLU A 188 14.82 11.40 -9.71
N SER A 189 13.94 11.20 -8.74
CA SER A 189 12.52 10.96 -9.02
C SER A 189 11.82 12.25 -9.43
N ALA A 190 10.82 12.14 -10.31
CA ALA A 190 9.97 13.26 -10.69
C ALA A 190 9.28 13.91 -9.48
N LYS A 191 9.01 13.14 -8.41
CA LYS A 191 8.45 13.65 -7.16
C LYS A 191 9.43 14.54 -6.40
N SER A 192 10.73 14.21 -6.38
CA SER A 192 11.75 15.09 -5.78
C SER A 192 11.82 16.46 -6.47
N GLN A 193 11.55 16.50 -7.77
CA GLN A 193 11.59 17.70 -8.59
C GLN A 193 10.26 18.48 -8.60
N ALA A 194 9.20 17.94 -8.01
CA ALA A 194 7.91 18.59 -7.96
C ALA A 194 7.98 19.84 -7.06
N THR A 195 7.43 20.94 -7.57
CA THR A 195 7.33 22.22 -6.85
C THR A 195 6.05 22.32 -6.01
N GLU A 196 5.05 21.51 -6.33
CA GLU A 196 3.77 21.46 -5.63
C GLU A 196 3.73 20.28 -4.64
N ALA A 197 2.99 20.47 -3.56
CA ALA A 197 2.72 19.41 -2.60
C ALA A 197 1.92 18.29 -3.28
N GLN A 198 2.36 17.06 -3.06
CA GLN A 198 1.72 15.82 -3.45
C GLN A 198 0.36 15.69 -2.76
N THR A 199 -0.62 15.30 -3.56
CA THR A 199 -1.95 14.89 -3.12
C THR A 199 -2.02 13.36 -3.10
N PRO A 200 -3.02 12.75 -2.44
CA PRO A 200 -3.23 11.30 -2.53
C PRO A 200 -3.26 10.80 -3.98
N GLN A 201 -3.87 11.56 -4.90
CA GLN A 201 -3.99 11.20 -6.31
C GLN A 201 -2.62 11.08 -7.03
N ASP A 202 -1.59 11.77 -6.55
CA ASP A 202 -0.23 11.74 -7.11
C ASP A 202 0.58 10.51 -6.66
N LEU A 203 0.08 9.78 -5.67
CA LEU A 203 0.78 8.68 -5.01
C LEU A 203 0.39 7.28 -5.52
N PHE A 204 -0.18 7.22 -6.73
CA PHE A 204 -0.53 5.98 -7.43
C PHE A 204 -1.39 5.05 -6.57
N SER A 205 -0.89 3.85 -6.25
CA SER A 205 -1.63 2.84 -5.48
C SER A 205 -1.40 2.93 -3.97
N ASN A 206 -0.51 3.82 -3.48
CA ASN A 206 -0.27 3.97 -2.04
C ASN A 206 -1.56 4.34 -1.27
N PRO A 207 -2.39 5.32 -1.71
CA PRO A 207 -3.63 5.63 -1.00
C PRO A 207 -4.63 4.45 -0.99
N LEU A 208 -4.68 3.67 -2.07
CA LEU A 208 -5.55 2.48 -2.16
C LEU A 208 -5.10 1.42 -1.15
N GLN A 209 -3.78 1.18 -1.07
CA GLN A 209 -3.19 0.26 -0.11
C GLN A 209 -3.49 0.71 1.33
N LEU A 210 -3.32 2.00 1.61
CA LEU A 210 -3.54 2.56 2.93
C LEU A 210 -5.00 2.48 3.35
N ALA A 211 -5.93 2.81 2.45
CA ALA A 211 -7.36 2.70 2.67
C ALA A 211 -7.79 1.25 2.94
N ALA A 212 -7.23 0.28 2.21
CA ALA A 212 -7.45 -1.15 2.47
C ALA A 212 -6.99 -1.56 3.87
N TYR A 213 -5.82 -1.08 4.32
CA TYR A 213 -5.33 -1.35 5.67
C TYR A 213 -6.19 -0.69 6.75
N VAL A 214 -6.66 0.55 6.56
CA VAL A 214 -7.60 1.19 7.49
C VAL A 214 -8.87 0.34 7.66
N SER A 215 -9.47 -0.12 6.55
CA SER A 215 -10.65 -0.99 6.61
C SER A 215 -10.36 -2.30 7.35
N ALA A 216 -9.19 -2.91 7.09
CA ALA A 216 -8.83 -4.17 7.72
C ALA A 216 -8.55 -4.02 9.22
N VAL A 217 -7.82 -2.98 9.64
CA VAL A 217 -7.58 -2.67 11.07
C VAL A 217 -8.90 -2.49 11.80
N ASN A 218 -9.80 -1.67 11.26
CA ASN A 218 -11.08 -1.37 11.89
C ASN A 218 -12.04 -2.57 11.98
N CYS A 219 -11.82 -3.61 11.18
CA CYS A 219 -12.56 -4.87 11.23
C CYS A 219 -11.80 -6.01 11.93
N SER A 220 -10.57 -5.78 12.39
CA SER A 220 -9.68 -6.82 12.89
C SER A 220 -9.88 -7.05 14.39
N SER A 221 -10.03 -8.31 14.78
CA SER A 221 -10.04 -8.70 16.19
C SER A 221 -8.65 -8.66 16.85
N LEU A 222 -7.58 -8.38 16.07
CA LEU A 222 -6.22 -8.25 16.61
C LEU A 222 -6.01 -6.92 17.35
N TYR A 223 -6.89 -5.94 17.13
CA TYR A 223 -6.76 -4.58 17.66
C TYR A 223 -8.03 -4.12 18.39
N PRO A 224 -8.56 -4.90 19.36
CA PRO A 224 -9.85 -4.61 20.00
C PRO A 224 -9.86 -3.32 20.81
N GLU A 225 -8.69 -2.90 21.32
CA GLU A 225 -8.53 -1.70 22.14
C GLU A 225 -8.34 -0.43 21.33
N LEU A 226 -8.09 -0.54 20.01
CA LEU A 226 -7.91 0.66 19.19
C LEU A 226 -9.26 1.34 18.93
N PRO A 227 -9.33 2.68 19.04
CA PRO A 227 -10.46 3.41 18.51
C PRO A 227 -10.49 3.27 16.98
N THR A 228 -11.68 3.48 16.39
CA THR A 228 -11.82 3.47 14.93
C THR A 228 -10.86 4.47 14.28
N ILE A 229 -9.98 3.96 13.43
CA ILE A 229 -9.05 4.76 12.64
C ILE A 229 -9.83 5.53 11.58
N LYS A 230 -9.70 6.86 11.59
CA LYS A 230 -10.38 7.78 10.66
C LYS A 230 -9.40 8.66 9.88
N LYS A 231 -8.11 8.53 10.15
CA LYS A 231 -7.03 9.28 9.51
C LYS A 231 -5.98 8.31 9.00
N ALA A 232 -5.40 8.67 7.88
CA ALA A 232 -4.27 7.97 7.30
C ALA A 232 -3.29 8.99 6.73
N ALA A 233 -2.01 8.62 6.64
CA ALA A 233 -1.00 9.50 6.06
C ALA A 233 0.07 8.70 5.32
N ILE A 234 0.53 9.24 4.20
CA ILE A 234 1.72 8.76 3.51
C ILE A 234 2.81 9.77 3.77
N VAL A 235 3.89 9.34 4.43
CA VAL A 235 5.01 10.22 4.80
C VAL A 235 6.14 9.99 3.82
N LEU A 236 6.45 11.02 3.05
CA LEU A 236 7.49 11.01 2.03
C LEU A 236 8.79 11.52 2.63
N ALA A 237 9.75 10.62 2.82
CA ALA A 237 11.12 10.94 3.18
C ALA A 237 11.94 11.14 1.90
N TYR A 238 12.42 12.35 1.67
CA TYR A 238 13.21 12.69 0.49
C TYR A 238 14.70 12.48 0.76
N GLU A 239 15.45 12.02 -0.24
CA GLU A 239 16.90 11.79 -0.13
C GLU A 239 17.67 13.11 0.05
N ASP A 240 17.15 14.20 -0.51
CA ASP A 240 17.83 15.48 -0.70
C ASP A 240 17.13 16.68 -0.03
N ARG A 241 16.17 16.43 0.86
CA ARG A 241 15.48 17.48 1.62
C ARG A 241 15.65 17.30 3.14
N ASP A 242 15.59 18.42 3.85
CA ASP A 242 15.67 18.50 5.32
C ASP A 242 14.29 18.49 5.99
N ASP A 243 13.23 18.26 5.22
CA ASP A 243 11.85 18.08 5.67
C ASP A 243 11.25 16.79 5.14
N VAL A 244 10.06 16.46 5.64
CA VAL A 244 9.22 15.41 5.09
C VAL A 244 7.92 16.01 4.61
N GLU A 245 7.32 15.35 3.64
CA GLU A 245 5.98 15.68 3.20
C GLU A 245 4.98 14.67 3.76
N VAL A 246 3.95 15.15 4.44
CA VAL A 246 2.91 14.32 5.06
C VAL A 246 1.63 14.47 4.25
N VAL A 247 1.38 13.52 3.35
CA VAL A 247 0.17 13.49 2.53
C VAL A 247 -0.95 12.84 3.33
N LYS A 248 -1.80 13.68 3.93
CA LYS A 248 -2.89 13.24 4.81
C LYS A 248 -4.12 12.82 4.02
N MET A 249 -4.80 11.81 4.54
CA MET A 249 -6.09 11.32 4.08
C MET A 249 -7.06 11.37 5.26
N ASP A 250 -8.12 12.17 5.09
CA ASP A 250 -9.26 12.13 5.98
C ASP A 250 -10.22 10.99 5.61
N LEU A 251 -11.32 10.89 6.35
CA LEU A 251 -12.31 9.84 6.16
C LEU A 251 -12.92 9.82 4.75
N GLU A 252 -13.16 10.99 4.14
CA GLU A 252 -13.72 11.07 2.78
C GLU A 252 -12.71 10.56 1.77
N SER A 253 -11.44 11.00 1.87
CA SER A 253 -10.35 10.50 1.05
C SER A 253 -10.12 9.01 1.24
N ILE A 254 -10.15 8.49 2.46
CA ILE A 254 -10.03 7.06 2.76
C ILE A 254 -11.16 6.28 2.09
N GLN A 255 -12.42 6.74 2.22
CA GLN A 255 -13.56 6.06 1.63
C GLN A 255 -13.45 6.02 0.10
N LEU A 256 -13.12 7.15 -0.54
CA LEU A 256 -12.93 7.23 -1.98
C LEU A 256 -11.92 6.20 -2.49
N HIS A 257 -10.75 6.12 -1.85
CA HIS A 257 -9.71 5.17 -2.25
C HIS A 257 -10.06 3.72 -1.88
N PHE A 258 -10.84 3.50 -0.82
CA PHE A 258 -11.35 2.19 -0.48
C PHE A 258 -12.36 1.68 -1.51
N ASP A 259 -13.26 2.52 -2.01
CA ASP A 259 -14.21 2.15 -3.08
C ASP A 259 -13.47 1.73 -4.36
N HIS A 260 -12.37 2.43 -4.69
CA HIS A 260 -11.48 2.02 -5.76
C HIS A 260 -10.80 0.67 -5.46
N PHE A 261 -10.35 0.43 -4.23
CA PHE A 261 -9.82 -0.87 -3.82
C PHE A 261 -10.86 -2.00 -3.91
N LEU A 262 -12.13 -1.74 -3.58
CA LEU A 262 -13.22 -2.71 -3.72
C LEU A 262 -13.40 -3.16 -5.19
N THR A 263 -13.21 -2.24 -6.14
CA THR A 263 -13.21 -2.58 -7.57
C THR A 263 -12.03 -3.50 -7.91
N ARG A 264 -10.84 -3.24 -7.35
CA ARG A 264 -9.64 -4.08 -7.56
C ARG A 264 -9.84 -5.49 -6.99
N ILE A 265 -10.31 -5.61 -5.76
CA ILE A 265 -10.48 -6.91 -5.12
C ILE A 265 -11.59 -7.73 -5.79
N ASN A 266 -12.68 -7.09 -6.26
CA ASN A 266 -13.69 -7.78 -7.07
C ASN A 266 -13.07 -8.34 -8.36
N ARG A 267 -12.27 -7.53 -9.08
CA ARG A 267 -11.57 -7.99 -10.30
C ARG A 267 -10.60 -9.14 -10.02
N PHE A 268 -9.87 -9.07 -8.90
CA PHE A 268 -8.95 -10.14 -8.49
C PHE A 268 -9.71 -11.46 -8.28
N TRP A 269 -10.77 -11.45 -7.45
CA TRP A 269 -11.54 -12.66 -7.15
C TRP A 269 -12.30 -13.17 -8.37
N TRP A 270 -12.89 -12.30 -9.19
CA TRP A 270 -13.51 -12.71 -10.44
C TRP A 270 -12.49 -13.40 -11.37
N GLY A 271 -11.25 -12.87 -11.46
CA GLY A 271 -10.17 -13.51 -12.21
C GLY A 271 -9.78 -14.87 -11.65
N VAL A 272 -9.67 -14.99 -10.33
CA VAL A 272 -9.40 -16.27 -9.66
C VAL A 272 -10.48 -17.30 -9.97
N GLU A 273 -11.76 -16.92 -9.98
CA GLU A 273 -12.86 -17.86 -10.20
C GLU A 273 -13.07 -18.22 -11.67
N ASN A 274 -12.83 -17.28 -12.60
CA ASN A 274 -13.23 -17.43 -14.00
C ASN A 274 -12.06 -17.58 -14.99
N LYS A 275 -10.81 -17.31 -14.57
CA LYS A 275 -9.61 -17.38 -15.41
C LYS A 275 -8.59 -18.41 -14.91
N MET A 276 -9.02 -19.42 -14.15
CA MET A 276 -8.12 -20.54 -13.82
C MET A 276 -7.73 -21.27 -15.11
N GLU A 277 -6.47 -21.14 -15.52
CA GLU A 277 -5.93 -21.98 -16.58
C GLU A 277 -5.76 -23.43 -16.09
N LYS A 278 -5.62 -24.37 -17.03
CA LYS A 278 -5.28 -25.77 -16.73
C LYS A 278 -3.92 -25.80 -16.01
N GLY A 279 -3.95 -25.87 -14.68
CA GLY A 279 -2.77 -25.76 -13.82
C GLY A 279 -2.96 -24.91 -12.56
N GLY A 280 -4.11 -24.24 -12.39
CA GLY A 280 -4.43 -23.50 -11.17
C GLY A 280 -3.71 -22.15 -11.01
N VAL A 281 -3.05 -21.67 -12.07
CA VAL A 281 -2.39 -20.36 -12.10
C VAL A 281 -3.31 -19.38 -12.82
N VAL A 282 -3.55 -18.22 -12.19
CA VAL A 282 -4.29 -17.11 -12.80
C VAL A 282 -3.25 -16.18 -13.43
N ASP A 283 -3.24 -16.09 -14.76
CA ASP A 283 -2.32 -15.20 -15.46
C ASP A 283 -2.85 -13.76 -15.47
N PHE A 284 -2.23 -12.92 -14.64
CA PHE A 284 -2.47 -11.47 -14.61
C PHE A 284 -1.41 -10.69 -15.42
N LEU A 285 -0.49 -11.37 -16.11
CA LEU A 285 0.61 -10.70 -16.81
C LEU A 285 0.08 -9.80 -17.92
N TYR A 286 0.62 -8.58 -17.95
CA TYR A 286 0.37 -7.67 -19.04
C TYR A 286 0.97 -8.23 -20.34
N ASN A 287 0.10 -8.65 -21.26
CA ASN A 287 0.48 -9.12 -22.59
C ASN A 287 0.23 -8.02 -23.64
N PRO A 288 1.29 -7.32 -24.12
CA PRO A 288 1.14 -6.25 -25.10
C PRO A 288 0.64 -6.76 -26.47
N VAL A 289 0.87 -8.04 -26.79
CA VAL A 289 0.44 -8.67 -28.04
C VAL A 289 -1.08 -8.86 -28.06
N ALA A 290 -1.69 -9.25 -26.94
CA ALA A 290 -3.13 -9.47 -26.83
C ALA A 290 -3.96 -8.18 -27.04
N LYS A 291 -3.48 -7.03 -26.56
CA LYS A 291 -4.14 -5.73 -26.80
C LYS A 291 -4.10 -5.32 -28.28
N THR A 292 -3.04 -5.67 -29.00
CA THR A 292 -2.88 -5.30 -30.41
C THR A 292 -3.88 -6.06 -31.28
N ILE A 293 -4.13 -7.33 -30.95
CA ILE A 293 -5.13 -8.18 -31.63
C ILE A 293 -6.56 -7.64 -31.40
N ASN A 294 -6.90 -7.25 -30.17
CA ASN A 294 -8.22 -6.68 -29.87
C ASN A 294 -8.44 -5.30 -30.53
N LYS A 295 -7.42 -4.45 -30.63
CA LYS A 295 -7.49 -3.17 -31.36
C LYS A 295 -7.68 -3.33 -32.87
N MET A 296 -7.17 -4.42 -33.46
CA MET A 296 -7.40 -4.74 -34.87
C MET A 296 -8.83 -5.23 -35.11
N LYS A 297 -9.39 -6.03 -34.20
CA LYS A 297 -10.78 -6.52 -34.30
C LYS A 297 -11.84 -5.44 -34.17
N THR A 298 -11.59 -4.39 -33.37
CA THR A 298 -12.53 -3.25 -33.22
C THR A 298 -12.45 -2.23 -34.35
N LYS A 299 -11.45 -2.34 -35.25
CA LYS A 299 -11.32 -1.47 -36.44
C LYS A 299 -11.83 -2.11 -37.73
N SER A 300 -12.26 -3.37 -37.67
CA SER A 300 -12.81 -4.12 -38.81
C SER A 300 -14.31 -4.44 -38.62
N GLY A 301 -15.03 -3.63 -37.87
CA GLY A 301 -16.49 -3.65 -37.73
C GLY A 301 -17.08 -2.31 -38.11
#